data_AF-A0A5C5VLI7-F1
#
_entry.id   AF-A0A5C5VLI7-F1
#
_cell.length_a   1.000
_cell.length_b   1.000
_cell.length_c   1.000
_cell.angle_alpha   90.00
_cell.angle_beta   90.00
_cell.angle_gamma   90.00
#
_symmetry.space_group_name_H-M   'P 1'
#
loop_
_entity.id
_entity.type
_entity.pdbx_description
1 polymer ?
#
loop_
_entity_poly.entity_id
_entity_poly.type
_entity_poly.pdbx_seq_one_letter_code
_entity_poly.pdbx_strand_id
1 'polypeptide(L)'
;MNSIDRLGAAMCRLALREIPSAFRNDADGNLRVIARPCEFPEVLGAAFNQIRQCGATSGAATLRLLEALSTIAARVSRDEDKQAIEEHLQLIDKASRKYFGDEAALDVILKQIERTRQRMTSEPEEAQDDEREESDEPDDVPTGGANG
;
A
#
# COMPACT_ATOMS: atom_id res chain seq x y z
N MET A 1 8.64 13.33 2.19
CA MET A 1 7.67 12.24 1.95
C MET A 1 6.27 12.83 2.06
N ASN A 2 5.47 12.79 1.00
CA ASN A 2 4.10 13.33 0.98
C ASN A 2 3.13 12.31 1.62
N SER A 3 1.96 12.77 2.07
CA SER A 3 0.87 11.94 2.61
C SER A 3 0.44 10.83 1.66
N ILE A 4 0.49 11.07 0.34
CA ILE A 4 0.19 10.05 -0.69
C ILE A 4 1.24 8.92 -0.66
N ASP A 5 2.52 9.25 -0.54
CA ASP A 5 3.59 8.27 -0.48
C ASP A 5 3.50 7.41 0.78
N ARG A 6 3.18 8.03 1.92
CA ARG A 6 2.98 7.32 3.20
C ARG A 6 1.78 6.36 3.14
N LEU A 7 0.69 6.80 2.51
CA LEU A 7 -0.47 5.95 2.29
C LEU A 7 -0.12 4.79 1.35
N GLY A 8 0.60 5.05 0.25
CA GLY A 8 1.06 4.02 -0.67
C GLY A 8 1.90 2.94 0.03
N ALA A 9 2.86 3.36 0.86
CA ALA A 9 3.66 2.42 1.65
C ALA A 9 2.84 1.59 2.64
N ALA A 10 1.83 2.19 3.29
CA ALA A 10 0.91 1.46 4.17
C ALA A 10 0.08 0.43 3.41
N MET A 11 -0.39 0.76 2.21
CA MET A 11 -1.15 -0.16 1.34
C MET A 11 -0.28 -1.31 0.83
N CYS A 12 1.00 -1.08 0.53
CA CYS A 12 1.93 -2.15 0.19
C CYS A 12 2.05 -3.18 1.33
N ARG A 13 2.13 -2.71 2.58
CA ARG A 13 2.15 -3.61 3.75
C ARG A 13 0.83 -4.36 3.91
N LEU A 14 -0.29 -3.70 3.62
CA LEU A 14 -1.61 -4.34 3.68
C LEU A 14 -1.77 -5.43 2.61
N ALA A 15 -1.29 -5.18 1.38
CA ALA A 15 -1.35 -6.13 0.27
C ALA A 15 -0.57 -7.43 0.55
N LEU A 16 0.53 -7.34 1.29
CA LEU A 16 1.37 -8.49 1.64
C LEU A 16 0.88 -9.25 2.88
N ARG A 17 -0.10 -8.71 3.62
CA ARG A 17 -0.50 -9.24 4.91
C ARG A 17 -1.66 -10.24 4.77
N GLU A 18 -1.63 -11.29 5.58
CA GLU A 18 -2.80 -12.15 5.76
C GLU A 18 -3.93 -11.43 6.50
N ILE A 19 -5.14 -11.51 5.96
CA ILE A 19 -6.33 -10.93 6.57
C ILE A 19 -6.62 -11.70 7.86
N PRO A 20 -6.63 -11.03 9.03
CA PRO A 20 -6.85 -11.70 10.30
C PRO A 20 -8.27 -12.28 10.37
N SER A 21 -8.40 -13.41 11.07
CA SER A 21 -9.70 -14.03 11.35
C SER A 21 -10.69 -13.03 11.96
N ALA A 22 -11.95 -13.17 11.57
CA ALA A 22 -13.06 -12.45 12.18
C ALA A 22 -13.22 -12.79 13.68
N PHE A 23 -12.80 -14.00 14.07
CA PHE A 23 -12.82 -14.50 15.43
C PHE A 23 -11.46 -14.27 16.10
N ARG A 24 -11.43 -13.44 17.13
CA ARG A 24 -10.22 -13.14 17.90
C ARG A 24 -10.33 -13.74 19.29
N ASN A 25 -9.39 -14.62 19.57
CA ASN A 25 -9.30 -15.32 20.84
C ASN A 25 -8.33 -14.61 21.78
N ASP A 26 -8.49 -14.83 23.09
CA ASP A 26 -7.46 -14.48 24.07
C ASP A 26 -6.29 -15.50 24.07
N ALA A 27 -5.33 -15.29 24.97
CA ALA A 27 -4.18 -16.18 25.13
C ALA A 27 -4.56 -17.61 25.54
N ASP A 28 -5.74 -17.79 26.15
CA ASP A 28 -6.27 -19.09 26.57
C ASP A 28 -7.14 -19.75 25.48
N GLY A 29 -7.27 -19.13 24.30
CA GLY A 29 -8.02 -19.66 23.15
C GLY A 29 -9.53 -19.37 23.20
N ASN A 30 -10.02 -18.58 24.15
CA ASN A 30 -11.44 -18.26 24.26
C ASN A 30 -11.82 -17.12 23.31
N LEU A 31 -12.91 -17.27 22.58
CA LEU A 31 -13.45 -16.22 21.71
C LEU A 31 -13.83 -14.97 22.52
N ARG A 32 -13.17 -13.85 22.25
CA ARG A 32 -13.42 -12.56 22.92
C ARG A 32 -14.06 -11.53 22.03
N VAL A 33 -13.69 -11.49 20.74
CA VAL A 33 -14.17 -10.47 19.80
C VAL A 33 -14.51 -11.10 18.46
N ILE A 34 -15.68 -10.72 17.93
CA ILE A 34 -16.08 -10.96 16.55
C ILE A 34 -15.95 -9.63 15.82
N ALA A 35 -14.94 -9.49 14.97
CA ALA A 35 -14.66 -8.29 14.19
C ALA A 35 -14.84 -8.56 12.70
N ARG A 36 -15.50 -7.66 11.97
CA ARG A 36 -15.51 -7.72 10.50
C ARG A 36 -14.08 -7.45 9.99
N PRO A 37 -13.45 -8.39 9.26
CA PRO A 37 -12.16 -8.12 8.63
C PRO A 37 -12.34 -6.99 7.60
N CYS A 38 -11.45 -6.01 7.62
CA CYS A 38 -11.43 -4.99 6.59
C CYS A 38 -10.46 -5.44 5.51
N GLU A 39 -10.96 -5.54 4.28
CA GLU A 39 -10.21 -6.08 3.16
C GLU A 39 -9.50 -4.96 2.39
N PHE A 40 -8.42 -5.32 1.71
CA PHE A 40 -7.61 -4.38 0.94
C PHE A 40 -8.44 -3.51 -0.04
N PRO A 41 -9.40 -4.06 -0.82
CA PRO A 41 -10.22 -3.25 -1.73
C PRO A 41 -11.02 -2.15 -1.01
N GLU A 42 -11.54 -2.42 0.18
CA GLU A 42 -12.32 -1.44 0.96
C GLU A 42 -11.45 -0.28 1.41
N VAL A 43 -10.25 -0.58 1.91
CA VAL A 43 -9.29 0.44 2.38
C VAL A 43 -8.77 1.27 1.20
N LEU A 44 -8.44 0.61 0.09
CA LEU A 44 -8.00 1.27 -1.14
C LEU A 44 -9.08 2.25 -1.64
N GLY A 45 -10.31 1.77 -1.75
CA GLY A 45 -11.48 2.54 -2.17
C GLY A 45 -11.70 3.79 -1.33
N ALA A 46 -11.72 3.62 0.00
CA ALA A 46 -11.96 4.72 0.93
C ALA A 46 -10.90 5.83 0.82
N ALA A 47 -9.62 5.46 0.72
CA ALA A 47 -8.54 6.43 0.72
C ALA A 47 -8.31 7.07 -0.67
N PHE A 48 -8.26 6.27 -1.74
CA PHE A 48 -7.90 6.76 -3.07
C PHE A 48 -9.05 7.50 -3.75
N ASN A 49 -10.32 7.21 -3.42
CA ASN A 49 -11.44 7.97 -3.96
C ASN A 49 -11.44 9.42 -3.49
N GLN A 50 -11.12 9.69 -2.21
CA GLN A 50 -11.03 11.05 -1.69
C GLN A 50 -9.88 11.83 -2.34
N ILE A 51 -8.70 11.23 -2.43
CA ILE A 51 -7.53 11.89 -3.04
C ILE A 51 -7.80 12.21 -4.52
N ARG A 52 -8.43 11.28 -5.26
CA ARG A 52 -8.84 11.51 -6.65
C ARG A 52 -9.81 12.68 -6.78
N GLN A 53 -10.81 12.79 -5.89
CA GLN A 53 -11.78 13.89 -5.94
C GLN A 53 -11.15 15.24 -5.61
N CYS A 54 -10.35 15.32 -4.55
CA CYS A 54 -9.68 16.55 -4.14
C CYS A 54 -8.57 16.99 -5.10
N GLY A 55 -7.92 16.03 -5.78
CA GLY A 55 -6.81 16.26 -6.70
C GLY A 55 -7.22 16.34 -8.18
N ALA A 56 -8.51 16.25 -8.52
CA ALA A 56 -8.98 16.05 -9.90
C ALA A 56 -8.49 17.09 -10.93
N THR A 57 -8.18 18.30 -10.49
CA THR A 57 -7.68 19.40 -11.34
C THR A 57 -6.17 19.61 -11.24
N SER A 58 -5.47 18.82 -10.42
CA SER A 58 -4.03 18.89 -10.20
C SER A 58 -3.33 17.71 -10.85
N GLY A 59 -2.66 17.95 -11.98
CA GLY A 59 -1.91 16.92 -12.70
C GLY A 59 -0.83 16.29 -11.82
N ALA A 60 -0.17 17.08 -10.99
CA ALA A 60 0.84 16.60 -10.06
C ALA A 60 0.25 15.66 -8.98
N ALA A 61 -0.93 15.97 -8.45
CA ALA A 61 -1.60 15.10 -7.48
C ALA A 61 -2.07 13.80 -8.12
N THR A 62 -2.63 13.86 -9.33
CA THR A 62 -3.04 12.69 -10.11
C THR A 62 -1.85 11.79 -10.42
N LEU A 63 -0.71 12.36 -10.83
CA LEU A 63 0.50 11.60 -11.13
C LEU A 63 1.06 10.92 -9.87
N ARG A 64 1.12 11.63 -8.74
CA ARG A 64 1.52 11.05 -7.45
C ARG A 64 0.61 9.91 -7.01
N LEU A 65 -0.70 10.06 -7.22
CA LEU A 65 -1.67 9.00 -6.93
C LEU A 65 -1.41 7.75 -7.79
N LEU A 66 -1.11 7.94 -9.08
CA LEU A 66 -0.76 6.85 -9.98
C LEU A 66 0.59 6.20 -9.64
N GLU A 67 1.60 6.96 -9.22
CA GLU A 67 2.87 6.42 -8.74
C GLU A 67 2.68 5.53 -7.50
N ALA A 68 1.81 5.94 -6.56
CA ALA A 68 1.45 5.13 -5.41
C ALA A 68 0.73 3.84 -5.82
N LEU A 69 -0.28 3.91 -6.71
CA LEU A 69 -0.94 2.72 -7.26
C LEU A 69 0.06 1.80 -7.97
N SER A 70 1.01 2.34 -8.74
CA SER A 70 2.07 1.59 -9.42
C SER A 70 3.00 0.86 -8.45
N THR A 71 3.21 1.42 -7.28
CA THR A 71 4.05 0.82 -6.23
C THR A 71 3.32 -0.31 -5.50
N ILE A 72 2.00 -0.17 -5.32
CA ILE A 72 1.14 -1.20 -4.76
C ILE A 72 0.93 -2.35 -5.77
N ALA A 73 0.70 -2.01 -7.04
CA ALA A 73 0.50 -2.95 -8.15
C ALA A 73 1.61 -3.98 -8.31
N ALA A 74 2.86 -3.61 -7.99
CA ALA A 74 4.01 -4.52 -8.04
C ALA A 74 4.01 -5.60 -6.94
N ARG A 75 3.14 -5.48 -5.93
CA ARG A 75 3.14 -6.32 -4.73
C ARG A 75 1.85 -7.11 -4.54
N VAL A 76 0.79 -6.79 -5.28
CA VAL A 76 -0.47 -7.52 -5.18
C VAL A 76 -0.40 -8.82 -5.95
N SER A 77 -0.78 -9.92 -5.30
CA SER A 77 -0.86 -11.24 -5.93
C SER A 77 -2.30 -11.70 -6.13
N ARG A 78 -3.22 -11.30 -5.24
CA ARG A 78 -4.64 -11.67 -5.25
C ARG A 78 -5.38 -10.99 -6.40
N ASP A 79 -6.23 -11.73 -7.10
CA ASP A 79 -6.98 -11.22 -8.24
C ASP A 79 -7.98 -10.13 -7.84
N GLU A 80 -8.56 -10.23 -6.63
CA GLU A 80 -9.46 -9.23 -6.08
C GLU A 80 -8.75 -7.88 -5.86
N ASP A 81 -7.51 -7.91 -5.37
CA ASP A 81 -6.71 -6.70 -5.14
C ASP A 81 -6.27 -6.05 -6.46
N LYS A 82 -5.91 -6.88 -7.46
CA LYS A 82 -5.60 -6.43 -8.82
C LYS A 82 -6.81 -5.77 -9.48
N GLN A 83 -7.99 -6.39 -9.33
CA GLN A 83 -9.24 -5.85 -9.85
C GLN A 83 -9.59 -4.50 -9.20
N ALA A 84 -9.41 -4.37 -7.88
CA ALA A 84 -9.62 -3.10 -7.18
C ALA A 84 -8.69 -1.99 -7.71
N ILE A 85 -7.41 -2.30 -7.97
CA ILE A 85 -6.49 -1.34 -8.57
C ILE A 85 -6.94 -0.95 -9.98
N GLU A 86 -7.33 -1.91 -10.83
CA GLU A 86 -7.81 -1.63 -12.19
C GLU A 86 -9.03 -0.70 -12.20
N GLU A 87 -9.99 -0.90 -11.30
CA GLU A 87 -11.14 0.00 -11.14
C GLU A 87 -10.70 1.45 -10.84
N HIS A 88 -9.71 1.62 -9.96
CA HIS A 88 -9.15 2.94 -9.67
C HIS A 88 -8.42 3.55 -10.87
N LEU A 89 -7.70 2.76 -11.66
CA LEU A 89 -7.05 3.23 -12.89
C LEU A 89 -8.09 3.75 -13.90
N GLN A 90 -9.20 3.05 -14.08
CA GLN A 90 -10.31 3.46 -14.96
C GLN A 90 -10.96 4.77 -14.48
N LEU A 91 -11.16 4.92 -13.16
CA LEU A 91 -11.68 6.16 -12.59
C LEU A 91 -10.74 7.35 -12.81
N ILE A 92 -9.42 7.13 -12.74
CA ILE A 92 -8.41 8.16 -12.99
C ILE A 92 -8.34 8.51 -14.47
N ASP A 93 -8.37 7.53 -15.39
CA ASP A 93 -8.40 7.78 -16.84
C ASP A 93 -9.59 8.67 -17.21
N LYS A 94 -10.80 8.27 -16.79
CA LYS A 94 -12.03 9.03 -17.06
C LYS A 94 -11.98 10.45 -16.49
N ALA A 95 -11.46 10.62 -15.27
CA ALA A 95 -11.30 11.94 -14.67
C ALA A 95 -10.26 12.77 -15.44
N SER A 96 -9.15 12.16 -15.84
CA SER A 96 -8.06 12.85 -16.51
C SER A 96 -8.48 13.41 -17.86
N ARG A 97 -9.17 12.61 -18.68
CA ARG A 97 -9.75 13.06 -19.96
C ARG A 97 -10.79 14.16 -19.81
N LYS A 98 -11.46 14.24 -18.65
CA LYS A 98 -12.49 15.25 -18.38
C LYS A 98 -11.91 16.58 -17.92
N TYR A 99 -10.83 16.57 -17.12
CA TYR A 99 -10.32 17.75 -16.43
C TYR A 99 -8.99 18.29 -16.98
N PHE A 100 -8.20 17.49 -17.69
CA PHE A 100 -6.95 17.97 -18.31
C PHE A 100 -7.19 18.31 -19.78
N GLY A 101 -6.99 19.58 -20.13
CA GLY A 101 -7.07 20.06 -21.52
C GLY A 101 -5.73 20.04 -22.26
N ASP A 102 -4.62 19.80 -21.56
CA ASP A 102 -3.29 19.66 -22.15
C ASP A 102 -3.04 18.21 -22.56
N GLU A 103 -2.80 18.01 -23.86
CA GLU A 103 -2.56 16.70 -24.47
C GLU A 103 -1.27 16.06 -23.97
N ALA A 104 -0.23 16.85 -23.68
CA ALA A 104 1.03 16.35 -23.15
C ALA A 104 0.87 15.81 -21.72
N ALA A 105 0.13 16.52 -20.86
CA ALA A 105 -0.19 16.06 -19.52
C ALA A 105 -1.03 14.77 -19.53
N LEU A 106 -2.01 14.68 -20.44
CA LEU A 106 -2.84 13.50 -20.59
C LEU A 106 -2.03 12.28 -21.05
N ASP A 107 -1.13 12.43 -22.03
CA ASP A 107 -0.25 11.36 -22.51
C ASP A 107 0.62 10.76 -21.38
N VAL A 108 1.19 11.62 -20.52
CA VAL A 108 1.98 11.18 -19.36
C VAL A 108 1.13 10.34 -18.39
N ILE A 109 -0.09 10.77 -18.11
CA ILE A 109 -1.01 10.05 -17.22
C ILE A 109 -1.37 8.67 -17.82
N LEU A 110 -1.71 8.61 -19.10
CA LEU A 110 -2.07 7.37 -19.78
C LEU A 110 -0.92 6.36 -19.80
N LYS A 111 0.30 6.82 -20.10
CA LYS A 111 1.51 5.98 -20.03
C LYS A 111 1.73 5.40 -18.64
N GLN A 112 1.50 6.20 -17.60
CA GLN A 112 1.65 5.73 -16.22
C GLN A 112 0.58 4.71 -15.82
N ILE A 113 -0.65 4.84 -16.34
CA ILE A 113 -1.72 3.84 -16.18
C ILE A 113 -1.29 2.50 -16.82
N GLU A 114 -0.80 2.52 -18.06
CA GLU A 114 -0.33 1.33 -18.75
C GLU A 114 0.83 0.65 -18.00
N ARG A 115 1.81 1.44 -17.54
CA ARG A 115 2.91 0.95 -16.71
C ARG A 115 2.41 0.26 -15.44
N THR A 116 1.38 0.83 -14.81
CA THR A 116 0.79 0.26 -13.59
C THR A 116 0.10 -1.08 -13.86
N ARG A 117 -0.60 -1.22 -14.99
CA ARG A 117 -1.19 -2.50 -15.41
C ARG A 117 -0.13 -3.58 -15.64
N GLN A 118 0.95 -3.25 -16.33
CA GLN A 118 2.06 -4.17 -16.58
C GLN A 118 2.67 -4.75 -15.29
N ARG A 119 2.70 -3.95 -14.21
CA ARG A 119 3.20 -4.39 -12.90
C ARG A 119 2.32 -5.42 -12.21
N MET A 120 1.02 -5.46 -12.51
CA MET A 120 0.12 -6.50 -11.97
C MET A 120 0.18 -7.82 -12.74
N THR A 121 0.69 -7.78 -13.98
CA THR A 121 0.85 -8.93 -14.87
C THR A 121 2.24 -9.58 -14.73
N SER A 122 3.22 -8.86 -14.21
CA SER A 122 4.54 -9.41 -13.84
C SER A 122 4.44 -10.15 -12.50
N GLU A 123 5.28 -11.17 -12.30
CA GLU A 123 5.38 -11.84 -11.00
C GLU A 123 5.76 -10.81 -9.91
N PRO A 124 5.11 -10.84 -8.74
CA PRO A 124 5.33 -9.84 -7.70
C PRO A 124 6.79 -9.87 -7.23
N GLU A 125 7.43 -8.69 -7.20
CA GLU A 125 8.78 -8.53 -6.66
C GLU A 125 8.76 -8.91 -5.17
N GLU A 126 9.45 -10.00 -4.80
CA GLU A 126 9.56 -10.44 -3.41
C GLU A 126 10.06 -9.27 -2.55
N ALA A 127 9.34 -9.00 -1.46
CA ALA A 127 9.69 -7.93 -0.53
C ALA A 127 11.05 -8.25 0.10
N GLN A 128 12.05 -7.43 -0.20
CA GLN A 128 13.28 -7.40 0.59
C GLN A 128 12.91 -6.92 1.98
N ASP A 129 12.85 -7.86 2.92
CA ASP A 129 12.72 -7.58 4.35
C ASP A 129 13.90 -6.70 4.77
N ASP A 130 13.59 -5.45 5.10
CA ASP A 130 14.48 -4.52 5.79
C ASP A 130 14.62 -5.05 7.23
N GLU A 131 15.47 -6.06 7.41
CA GLU A 131 15.98 -6.49 8.72
C GLU A 131 16.69 -5.28 9.36
N ARG A 132 15.93 -4.46 10.07
CA ARG A 132 16.51 -3.59 11.08
C ARG A 132 16.91 -4.50 12.23
N GLU A 133 18.18 -4.89 12.22
CA GLU A 133 18.89 -5.50 13.35
C GLU A 133 18.56 -4.72 14.64
N GLU A 134 17.70 -5.31 15.47
CA GLU A 134 17.63 -4.98 16.89
C GLU A 134 18.84 -5.68 17.51
N SER A 135 19.93 -4.91 17.67
CA SER A 135 21.13 -5.35 18.38
C SER A 135 20.80 -5.41 19.86
N ASP A 136 20.44 -6.61 20.32
CA ASP A 136 20.37 -6.99 21.72
C ASP A 136 21.82 -7.23 22.20
N GLU A 137 22.46 -6.22 22.76
CA GLU A 137 23.69 -6.41 23.55
C GLU A 137 23.30 -6.89 24.96
N PRO A 138 23.73 -8.10 25.40
CA PRO A 138 23.61 -8.47 26.79
C PRO A 138 24.70 -7.74 27.59
N ASP A 139 24.25 -6.89 28.51
CA ASP A 139 25.06 -6.16 29.49
C ASP A 139 25.70 -7.19 30.46
N ASP A 140 26.92 -7.64 30.12
CA ASP A 140 27.69 -8.61 30.91
C ASP A 140 28.21 -7.92 32.18
N VAL A 141 27.56 -8.20 33.30
CA VAL A 141 27.88 -7.68 34.64
C VAL A 141 29.24 -8.21 35.09
N PRO A 142 30.28 -7.36 35.29
CA PRO A 142 31.53 -7.83 35.87
C PRO A 142 31.37 -7.93 37.38
N THR A 143 31.16 -9.14 37.88
CA THR A 143 31.39 -9.47 39.30
C THR A 143 32.90 -9.61 39.55
N GLY A 144 33.60 -8.47 39.64
CA GLY A 144 34.89 -8.40 40.33
C GLY A 144 34.61 -8.33 41.84
N GLY A 145 35.06 -9.26 42.69
CA GLY A 145 36.37 -9.87 42.71
C GLY A 145 37.02 -9.43 44.02
N ALA A 146 36.70 -10.14 45.10
CA ALA A 146 37.41 -10.02 46.37
C ALA A 146 38.88 -10.41 46.16
N ASN A 147 39.82 -9.59 46.65
CA ASN A 147 41.07 -10.01 47.31
C ASN A 147 41.95 -8.78 47.62
N GLY A 148 42.43 -8.68 48.87
CA GLY A 148 43.55 -7.83 49.27
C GLY A 148 43.24 -6.86 50.39
#